data_AF-A0A971JJB0-F1
#
_entry.id   AF-A0A971JJB0-F1
#
_cell.length_a   1.000
_cell.length_b   1.000
_cell.length_c   1.000
_cell.angle_alpha   90.00
_cell.angle_beta   90.00
_cell.angle_gamma   90.00
#
_symmetry.space_group_name_H-M   'P 1'
#
loop_
_entity.id
_entity.type
_entity.pdbx_description
1 polymer ?
#
loop_
_entity_poly.entity_id
_entity_poly.type
_entity_poly.pdbx_seq_one_letter_code
_entity_poly.pdbx_strand_id
1 'polypeptide(L)'
;MDNAKLILGGKEYEFPTFVGTENELAVDIKKLRDMTGAITYDPGYGNTGACKSAITYIDGEAGILRYRGYPIEQLAGSIRYSAAAYLMVFGRIPTDEEFLEWRRALTMNSFVHSSQVSFLDHYPTSAHPMNILGSMVSSMSSFYPYDAEDDAHLQLNIQRLIGQVKTIAAYSYRKSVGLPYTYPKADHSYAANFLRMMFSSPAEEYVVPKVMEDALDMLLILHMDHEQNCSTSTVRMVCSSGANIYAAVSAGINALWGKLHGGANEAVLNMLMRIHQDGGNVDKYVAMAKDKSSDFRLMGFGHRVYKNFDPRATLLKGAVDRILEEMGIHDPLLDIAKQLEEVALKDDFFIARKLYPNIDFYSGIIYRAMGIPTEMFTVLFAIGRMPGWIAHFLEMRQDPDLRIQRPRQIYTGETLREYNG
;
A
#
# COMPACT_ATOMS: atom_id res chain seq x y z
N MET A 1 -35.64 10.67 -0.12
CA MET A 1 -34.28 11.20 0.11
C MET A 1 -34.42 12.16 1.24
N ASP A 2 -33.73 11.88 2.33
CA ASP A 2 -33.70 12.80 3.47
C ASP A 2 -32.69 13.90 3.18
N ASN A 3 -32.95 15.11 3.68
CA ASN A 3 -32.06 16.25 3.53
C ASN A 3 -31.39 16.55 4.87
N ALA A 4 -30.11 16.88 4.84
CA ALA A 4 -29.41 17.50 5.96
C ALA A 4 -29.66 19.01 5.92
N LYS A 5 -29.88 19.62 7.09
CA LYS A 5 -30.07 21.05 7.23
C LYS A 5 -28.81 21.72 7.77
N LEU A 6 -28.33 22.74 7.06
CA LEU A 6 -27.25 23.61 7.49
C LEU A 6 -27.81 25.01 7.75
N ILE A 7 -27.68 25.50 8.98
CA ILE A 7 -28.00 26.89 9.31
C ILE A 7 -26.69 27.69 9.30
N LEU A 8 -26.57 28.63 8.36
CA LEU A 8 -25.38 29.48 8.20
C LEU A 8 -25.80 30.94 8.01
N GLY A 9 -25.28 31.82 8.87
CA GLY A 9 -25.63 33.25 8.82
C GLY A 9 -27.13 33.54 8.99
N GLY A 10 -27.84 32.70 9.77
CA GLY A 10 -29.29 32.83 9.99
C GLY A 10 -30.17 32.34 8.84
N LYS A 11 -29.59 31.78 7.77
CA LYS A 11 -30.32 31.15 6.66
C LYS A 11 -30.20 29.63 6.75
N GLU A 12 -31.29 28.94 6.44
CA GLU A 12 -31.34 27.49 6.36
C GLU A 12 -31.10 27.05 4.92
N TYR A 13 -30.23 26.04 4.76
CA TYR A 13 -29.92 25.41 3.48
C TYR A 13 -30.12 23.90 3.61
N GLU A 14 -30.71 23.29 2.59
CA GLU A 14 -30.92 21.85 2.53
C GLU A 14 -29.94 21.20 1.55
N PHE A 15 -29.30 20.12 2.00
CA PHE A 15 -28.39 19.30 1.21
C PHE A 15 -28.89 17.87 1.15
N PRO A 16 -28.94 17.24 -0.04
CA PRO A 16 -29.34 15.85 -0.16
C PRO A 16 -28.44 14.94 0.67
N THR A 17 -29.02 13.90 1.25
CA THR A 17 -28.25 12.79 1.83
C THR A 17 -28.44 11.52 1.01
N PHE A 18 -27.45 10.65 1.07
CA PHE A 18 -27.53 9.30 0.52
C PHE A 18 -26.80 8.32 1.44
N VAL A 19 -27.16 7.05 1.33
CA VAL A 19 -26.62 5.98 2.16
C VAL A 19 -25.88 5.00 1.26
N GLY A 20 -24.66 4.63 1.65
CA GLY A 20 -23.86 3.62 0.98
C GLY A 20 -24.39 2.20 1.23
N THR A 21 -23.83 1.22 0.52
CA THR A 21 -24.24 -0.19 0.62
C THR A 21 -24.04 -0.75 2.03
N GLU A 22 -23.10 -0.21 2.80
CA GLU A 22 -22.77 -0.64 4.16
C GLU A 22 -23.24 0.39 5.20
N ASN A 23 -24.31 1.12 4.88
CA ASN A 23 -25.00 2.09 5.74
C ASN A 23 -24.20 3.35 6.09
N GLU A 24 -23.23 3.74 5.25
CA GLU A 24 -22.50 4.99 5.40
C GLU A 24 -23.37 6.17 4.97
N LEU A 25 -23.72 7.05 5.91
CA LEU A 25 -24.49 8.26 5.62
C LEU A 25 -23.56 9.36 5.08
N ALA A 26 -23.87 9.88 3.90
CA ALA A 26 -23.16 10.99 3.28
C ALA A 26 -24.08 12.18 3.02
N VAL A 27 -23.54 13.39 3.20
CA VAL A 27 -24.18 14.66 2.84
C VAL A 27 -23.58 15.15 1.52
N ASP A 28 -24.41 15.34 0.49
CA ASP A 28 -23.97 15.86 -0.80
C ASP A 28 -23.78 17.38 -0.75
N ILE A 29 -22.53 17.80 -0.60
CA ILE A 29 -22.13 19.21 -0.52
C ILE A 29 -21.69 19.80 -1.87
N LYS A 30 -21.95 19.16 -3.02
CA LYS A 30 -21.51 19.66 -4.33
C LYS A 30 -21.92 21.10 -4.62
N LYS A 31 -23.09 21.52 -4.14
CA LYS A 31 -23.64 22.88 -4.32
C LYS A 31 -23.41 23.82 -3.13
N LEU A 32 -22.69 23.38 -2.09
CA LEU A 32 -22.49 24.15 -0.85
C LEU A 32 -21.99 25.56 -1.13
N ARG A 33 -20.90 25.68 -1.91
CA ARG A 33 -20.29 26.98 -2.20
C ARG A 33 -21.18 27.87 -3.05
N ASP A 34 -21.84 27.31 -4.06
CA ASP A 34 -22.71 28.08 -4.95
C ASP A 34 -23.95 28.62 -4.22
N MET A 35 -24.45 27.87 -3.23
CA MET A 35 -25.63 28.26 -2.43
C MET A 35 -25.29 29.19 -1.26
N THR A 36 -24.14 28.98 -0.60
CA THR A 36 -23.82 29.63 0.69
C THR A 36 -22.65 30.62 0.61
N GLY A 37 -21.82 30.54 -0.43
CA GLY A 37 -20.52 31.22 -0.51
C GLY A 37 -19.41 30.59 0.35
N ALA A 38 -19.73 29.63 1.22
CA ALA A 38 -18.79 29.00 2.12
C ALA A 38 -18.09 27.76 1.51
N ILE A 39 -17.00 27.34 2.14
CA ILE A 39 -16.35 26.05 1.92
C ILE A 39 -16.28 25.29 3.24
N THR A 40 -16.15 23.96 3.18
CA THR A 40 -15.76 23.17 4.35
C THR A 40 -14.27 23.34 4.62
N TYR A 41 -13.87 23.21 5.88
CA TYR A 41 -12.47 23.19 6.32
C TYR A 41 -12.23 21.88 7.07
N ASP A 42 -11.58 20.94 6.39
CA ASP A 42 -11.31 19.59 6.90
C ASP A 42 -9.86 19.17 6.58
N PRO A 43 -8.86 19.75 7.26
CA PRO A 43 -7.47 19.38 7.06
C PRO A 43 -7.26 17.87 7.26
N GLY A 44 -6.75 17.20 6.22
CA GLY A 44 -6.54 15.75 6.24
C GLY A 44 -7.76 14.91 5.83
N TYR A 45 -8.87 15.54 5.40
CA TYR A 45 -10.03 14.87 4.78
C TYR A 45 -10.74 13.85 5.68
N GLY A 46 -10.61 13.97 7.00
CA GLY A 46 -11.15 12.98 7.94
C GLY A 46 -12.67 12.87 7.95
N ASN A 47 -13.37 13.91 7.48
CA ASN A 47 -14.84 13.97 7.41
C ASN A 47 -15.34 14.06 5.96
N THR A 48 -14.45 13.88 4.97
CA THR A 48 -14.76 14.11 3.55
C THR A 48 -14.72 12.81 2.76
N GLY A 49 -15.89 12.29 2.39
CA GLY A 49 -16.01 11.19 1.44
C GLY A 49 -15.67 11.64 0.02
N ALA A 50 -14.44 11.37 -0.43
CA ALA A 50 -13.90 11.92 -1.68
C ALA A 50 -14.42 11.25 -2.96
N CYS A 51 -14.98 10.04 -2.86
CA CYS A 51 -15.54 9.30 -3.99
C CYS A 51 -16.54 8.23 -3.54
N LYS A 52 -17.34 7.72 -4.49
CA LYS A 52 -18.02 6.44 -4.35
C LYS A 52 -17.06 5.35 -4.83
N SER A 53 -17.03 4.20 -4.14
CA SER A 53 -16.19 3.08 -4.52
C SER A 53 -16.86 1.74 -4.22
N ALA A 54 -16.57 0.74 -5.06
CA ALA A 54 -16.98 -0.64 -4.90
C ALA A 54 -15.78 -1.61 -4.86
N ILE A 55 -14.58 -1.09 -4.54
CA ILE A 55 -13.32 -1.85 -4.53
C ILE A 55 -13.09 -2.51 -3.18
N THR A 56 -13.01 -1.70 -2.12
CA THR A 56 -12.67 -2.15 -0.77
C THR A 56 -13.60 -1.50 0.22
N TYR A 57 -14.05 -2.28 1.19
CA TYR A 57 -14.79 -1.79 2.34
C TYR A 57 -14.01 -2.05 3.63
N ILE A 58 -14.03 -1.07 4.54
CA ILE A 58 -13.40 -1.14 5.85
C ILE A 58 -14.37 -0.68 6.93
N ASP A 59 -14.53 -1.49 7.97
CA ASP A 59 -15.07 -1.03 9.25
C ASP A 59 -13.95 -1.08 10.28
N GLY A 60 -13.45 0.11 10.66
CA GLY A 60 -12.37 0.25 11.61
C GLY A 60 -12.73 -0.14 13.04
N GLU A 61 -14.00 0.01 13.44
CA GLU A 61 -14.44 -0.35 14.79
C GLU A 61 -14.66 -1.86 14.87
N ALA A 62 -15.27 -2.47 13.85
CA ALA A 62 -15.51 -3.91 13.83
C ALA A 62 -14.28 -4.73 13.38
N GLY A 63 -13.22 -4.10 12.85
CA GLY A 63 -12.05 -4.80 12.35
C GLY A 63 -12.32 -5.56 11.04
N ILE A 64 -13.18 -5.02 10.18
CA ILE A 64 -13.59 -5.65 8.92
C ILE A 64 -12.75 -5.08 7.78
N LEU A 65 -12.21 -5.97 6.94
CA LEU A 65 -11.61 -5.63 5.65
C LEU A 65 -12.17 -6.56 4.57
N ARG A 66 -12.78 -5.98 3.55
CA ARG A 66 -13.33 -6.74 2.42
C ARG A 66 -12.83 -6.21 1.09
N TYR A 67 -12.30 -7.10 0.25
CA TYR A 67 -11.96 -6.80 -1.14
C TYR A 67 -13.09 -7.30 -2.04
N ARG A 68 -13.75 -6.40 -2.77
CA ARG A 68 -14.90 -6.73 -3.63
C ARG A 68 -15.98 -7.56 -2.90
N GLY A 69 -16.18 -7.27 -1.62
CA GLY A 69 -17.12 -7.97 -0.74
C GLY A 69 -16.57 -9.23 -0.04
N TYR A 70 -15.43 -9.77 -0.47
CA TYR A 70 -14.81 -10.96 0.15
C TYR A 70 -13.98 -10.57 1.37
N PRO A 71 -14.20 -11.19 2.54
CA PRO A 71 -13.37 -10.98 3.73
C PRO A 71 -11.90 -11.33 3.48
N ILE A 72 -10.99 -10.53 4.01
CA ILE A 72 -9.54 -10.72 3.79
C ILE A 72 -9.06 -12.09 4.29
N GLU A 73 -9.65 -12.61 5.35
CA GLU A 73 -9.35 -13.92 5.95
C GLU A 73 -9.70 -15.09 5.02
N GLN A 74 -10.64 -14.88 4.09
CA GLN A 74 -10.99 -15.90 3.09
C GLN A 74 -10.05 -15.87 1.88
N LEU A 75 -9.43 -14.72 1.59
CA LEU A 75 -8.54 -14.57 0.44
C LEU A 75 -7.08 -14.90 0.80
N ALA A 76 -6.59 -14.35 1.91
CA ALA A 76 -5.21 -14.51 2.34
C ALA A 76 -4.90 -15.97 2.70
N GLY A 77 -4.02 -16.60 1.91
CA GLY A 77 -3.65 -18.01 2.07
C GLY A 77 -4.54 -19.01 1.32
N SER A 78 -5.68 -18.59 0.78
CA SER A 78 -6.59 -19.47 0.02
C SER A 78 -6.41 -19.36 -1.49
N ILE A 79 -6.06 -18.18 -1.99
CA ILE A 79 -5.85 -17.93 -3.42
C ILE A 79 -4.46 -17.34 -3.68
N ARG A 80 -4.02 -17.42 -4.94
CA ARG A 80 -2.74 -16.84 -5.35
C ARG A 80 -2.82 -15.32 -5.51
N TYR A 81 -1.73 -14.60 -5.27
CA TYR A 81 -1.65 -13.15 -5.49
C TYR A 81 -2.13 -12.74 -6.89
N SER A 82 -1.80 -13.51 -7.94
CA SER A 82 -2.26 -13.22 -9.29
C SER A 82 -3.78 -13.30 -9.45
N ALA A 83 -4.45 -14.23 -8.75
CA ALA A 83 -5.91 -14.33 -8.75
C ALA A 83 -6.56 -13.19 -7.95
N ALA A 84 -5.98 -12.83 -6.80
CA ALA A 84 -6.41 -11.68 -6.02
C ALA A 84 -6.21 -10.36 -6.81
N ALA A 85 -5.11 -10.21 -7.54
CA ALA A 85 -4.87 -9.06 -8.41
C ALA A 85 -5.91 -8.97 -9.53
N TYR A 86 -6.31 -10.11 -10.12
CA TYR A 86 -7.40 -10.18 -11.09
C TYR A 86 -8.73 -9.73 -10.44
N LEU A 87 -9.05 -10.23 -9.25
CA LEU A 87 -10.22 -9.80 -8.47
C LEU A 87 -10.27 -8.29 -8.28
N MET A 88 -9.14 -7.68 -7.90
CA MET A 88 -9.09 -6.24 -7.68
C MET A 88 -9.33 -5.45 -8.96
N VAL A 89 -8.65 -5.81 -10.04
CA VAL A 89 -8.73 -5.09 -11.32
C VAL A 89 -10.09 -5.28 -11.99
N PHE A 90 -10.62 -6.51 -12.01
CA PHE A 90 -11.80 -6.88 -12.80
C PHE A 90 -13.08 -7.08 -11.98
N GLY A 91 -13.00 -7.01 -10.66
CA GLY A 91 -14.16 -7.04 -9.76
C GLY A 91 -14.72 -8.44 -9.44
N ARG A 92 -14.13 -9.52 -9.97
CA ARG A 92 -14.54 -10.90 -9.69
C ARG A 92 -13.37 -11.87 -9.68
N ILE A 93 -13.56 -13.03 -9.05
CA ILE A 93 -12.60 -14.14 -9.11
C ILE A 93 -12.52 -14.65 -10.57
N PRO A 94 -11.31 -14.89 -11.12
CA PRO A 94 -11.17 -15.45 -12.46
C PRO A 94 -11.63 -16.91 -12.52
N THR A 95 -12.08 -17.36 -13.69
CA THR A 95 -12.18 -18.80 -13.98
C THR A 95 -10.78 -19.42 -14.08
N ASP A 96 -10.68 -20.75 -14.09
CA ASP A 96 -9.38 -21.43 -14.22
C ASP A 96 -8.65 -21.04 -15.53
N GLU A 97 -9.38 -20.93 -16.64
CA GLU A 97 -8.84 -20.51 -17.94
C GLU A 97 -8.32 -19.08 -17.88
N GLU A 98 -9.13 -18.14 -17.38
CA GLU A 98 -8.75 -16.74 -17.23
C GLU A 98 -7.56 -16.57 -16.29
N PHE A 99 -7.50 -17.37 -15.22
CA PHE A 99 -6.38 -17.35 -14.29
C PHE A 99 -5.07 -17.78 -14.97
N LEU A 100 -5.11 -18.85 -15.78
CA LEU A 100 -3.94 -19.33 -16.52
C LEU A 100 -3.46 -18.31 -17.56
N GLU A 101 -4.38 -17.72 -18.32
CA GLU A 101 -4.09 -16.68 -19.30
C GLU A 101 -3.53 -15.43 -18.62
N TRP A 102 -4.17 -14.97 -17.55
CA TRP A 102 -3.74 -13.81 -16.78
C TRP A 102 -2.35 -13.99 -16.20
N ARG A 103 -2.09 -15.13 -15.55
CA ARG A 103 -0.77 -15.46 -15.00
C ARG A 103 0.29 -15.47 -16.09
N ARG A 104 -0.01 -16.06 -17.25
CA ARG A 104 0.90 -16.08 -18.40
C ARG A 104 1.16 -14.66 -18.90
N ALA A 105 0.12 -13.85 -19.07
CA ALA A 105 0.22 -12.46 -19.53
C ALA A 105 1.07 -11.59 -18.59
N LEU A 106 0.88 -11.71 -17.27
CA LEU A 106 1.70 -11.01 -16.28
C LEU A 106 3.19 -11.38 -16.39
N THR A 107 3.50 -12.64 -16.64
CA THR A 107 4.90 -13.06 -16.82
C THR A 107 5.47 -12.63 -18.16
N MET A 108 4.73 -12.80 -19.26
CA MET A 108 5.20 -12.41 -20.59
C MET A 108 5.38 -10.90 -20.74
N ASN A 109 4.64 -10.09 -19.98
CA ASN A 109 4.76 -8.63 -19.96
C ASN A 109 5.68 -8.10 -18.84
N SER A 110 6.34 -8.99 -18.07
CA SER A 110 7.24 -8.58 -16.97
C SER A 110 8.67 -8.24 -17.38
N PHE A 111 9.02 -8.41 -18.66
CA PHE A 111 10.32 -7.99 -19.19
C PHE A 111 10.42 -6.47 -19.27
N VAL A 112 11.49 -5.92 -18.70
CA VAL A 112 11.82 -4.50 -18.74
C VAL A 112 12.61 -4.20 -20.01
N HIS A 113 12.26 -3.13 -20.73
CA HIS A 113 12.97 -2.74 -21.95
C HIS A 113 14.48 -2.54 -21.68
N SER A 114 15.37 -2.98 -22.58
CA SER A 114 16.82 -2.96 -22.36
C SER A 114 17.37 -1.56 -22.06
N SER A 115 16.88 -0.52 -22.74
CA SER A 115 17.24 0.87 -22.42
C SER A 115 16.77 1.31 -21.03
N GLN A 116 15.66 0.75 -20.53
CA GLN A 116 15.18 1.03 -19.18
C GLN A 116 16.00 0.24 -18.14
N VAL A 117 16.47 -0.97 -18.45
CA VAL A 117 17.47 -1.68 -17.65
C VAL A 117 18.76 -0.87 -17.56
N SER A 118 19.24 -0.34 -18.69
CA SER A 118 20.40 0.57 -18.70
C SER A 118 20.15 1.81 -17.84
N PHE A 119 18.96 2.43 -17.90
CA PHE A 119 18.62 3.52 -16.99
C PHE A 119 18.71 3.12 -15.51
N LEU A 120 18.20 1.93 -15.13
CA LEU A 120 18.34 1.39 -13.78
C LEU A 120 19.82 1.19 -13.41
N ASP A 121 20.67 0.74 -14.34
CA ASP A 121 22.11 0.52 -14.14
C ASP A 121 22.89 1.80 -13.82
N HIS A 122 22.36 2.98 -14.18
CA HIS A 122 23.02 4.25 -13.88
C HIS A 122 22.71 4.84 -12.50
N TYR A 123 21.78 4.27 -11.73
CA TYR A 123 21.65 4.63 -10.32
C TYR A 123 22.93 4.28 -9.52
N PRO A 124 23.30 5.03 -8.48
CA PRO A 124 24.32 4.57 -7.54
C PRO A 124 23.85 3.32 -6.79
N THR A 125 24.77 2.49 -6.30
CA THR A 125 24.44 1.29 -5.51
C THR A 125 23.73 1.61 -4.19
N SER A 126 23.95 2.82 -3.66
CA SER A 126 23.29 3.35 -2.45
C SER A 126 21.90 3.95 -2.71
N ALA A 127 21.40 3.96 -3.95
CA ALA A 127 20.08 4.49 -4.24
C ALA A 127 19.00 3.64 -3.56
N HIS A 128 18.12 4.31 -2.81
CA HIS A 128 17.02 3.65 -2.13
C HIS A 128 16.07 3.00 -3.15
N PRO A 129 15.64 1.74 -2.96
CA PRO A 129 14.90 1.00 -3.98
C PRO A 129 13.50 1.56 -4.24
N MET A 130 12.86 2.24 -3.27
CA MET A 130 11.61 3.00 -3.54
C MET A 130 11.78 4.14 -4.54
N ASN A 131 12.92 4.86 -4.52
CA ASN A 131 13.20 5.92 -5.48
C ASN A 131 13.37 5.33 -6.89
N ILE A 132 14.12 4.23 -6.98
CA ILE A 132 14.30 3.47 -8.23
C ILE A 132 12.94 3.02 -8.75
N LEU A 133 12.11 2.40 -7.89
CA LEU A 133 10.79 1.91 -8.29
C LEU A 133 9.89 3.03 -8.84
N GLY A 134 9.74 4.14 -8.10
CA GLY A 134 8.90 5.25 -8.52
C GLY A 134 9.38 5.89 -9.83
N SER A 135 10.69 6.07 -9.99
CA SER A 135 11.31 6.65 -11.19
C SER A 135 11.21 5.73 -12.40
N MET A 136 11.44 4.43 -12.20
CA MET A 136 11.33 3.41 -13.25
C MET A 136 9.89 3.26 -13.71
N VAL A 137 8.91 3.21 -12.79
CA VAL A 137 7.49 3.22 -13.15
C VAL A 137 7.11 4.50 -13.89
N SER A 138 7.60 5.67 -13.45
CA SER A 138 7.34 6.92 -14.20
C SER A 138 7.91 6.88 -15.61
N SER A 139 9.11 6.30 -15.82
CA SER A 139 9.73 6.25 -17.15
C SER A 139 9.03 5.28 -18.10
N MET A 140 8.23 4.33 -17.60
CA MET A 140 7.45 3.41 -18.43
C MET A 140 6.54 4.15 -19.42
N SER A 141 6.04 5.34 -19.10
CA SER A 141 5.24 6.14 -20.05
C SER A 141 6.01 6.55 -21.30
N SER A 142 7.34 6.62 -21.25
CA SER A 142 8.18 6.91 -22.42
C SER A 142 8.45 5.69 -23.29
N PHE A 143 8.43 4.48 -22.70
CA PHE A 143 8.64 3.22 -23.42
C PHE A 143 7.34 2.60 -23.93
N TYR A 144 6.23 2.89 -23.25
CA TYR A 144 4.92 2.36 -23.53
C TYR A 144 3.88 3.50 -23.56
N PRO A 145 4.01 4.47 -24.50
CA PRO A 145 3.24 5.72 -24.51
C PRO A 145 1.78 5.55 -24.98
N TYR A 146 1.22 4.36 -24.86
CA TYR A 146 -0.11 4.08 -25.38
C TYR A 146 -1.19 4.84 -24.61
N ASP A 147 -2.12 5.41 -25.37
CA ASP A 147 -3.18 6.26 -24.85
C ASP A 147 -4.17 5.47 -24.01
N ALA A 148 -4.69 6.11 -22.96
CA ALA A 148 -5.57 5.48 -21.99
C ALA A 148 -7.06 5.51 -22.43
N GLU A 149 -7.33 5.95 -23.66
CA GLU A 149 -8.65 5.90 -24.31
C GLU A 149 -8.87 4.60 -25.12
N ASP A 150 -7.82 3.82 -25.39
CA ASP A 150 -7.94 2.50 -26.01
C ASP A 150 -7.89 1.41 -24.93
N ASP A 151 -9.02 0.73 -24.73
CA ASP A 151 -9.18 -0.33 -23.74
C ASP A 151 -8.13 -1.45 -23.89
N ALA A 152 -7.76 -1.82 -25.13
CA ALA A 152 -6.77 -2.88 -25.35
C ALA A 152 -5.37 -2.45 -24.90
N HIS A 153 -5.00 -1.20 -25.17
CA HIS A 153 -3.74 -0.63 -24.70
C HIS A 153 -3.70 -0.45 -23.19
N LEU A 154 -4.83 -0.05 -22.58
CA LEU A 154 -4.93 0.07 -21.13
C LEU A 154 -4.77 -1.29 -20.44
N GLN A 155 -5.42 -2.34 -20.95
CA GLN A 155 -5.26 -3.72 -20.47
C GLN A 155 -3.78 -4.17 -20.53
N LEU A 156 -3.09 -3.90 -21.64
CA LEU A 156 -1.68 -4.22 -21.79
C LEU A 156 -0.80 -3.44 -20.80
N ASN A 157 -1.10 -2.16 -20.57
CA ASN A 157 -0.39 -1.32 -19.60
C ASN A 157 -0.60 -1.82 -18.16
N ILE A 158 -1.80 -2.31 -17.82
CA ILE A 158 -2.07 -2.95 -16.52
C ILE A 158 -1.22 -4.21 -16.34
N GLN A 159 -1.20 -5.08 -17.36
CA GLN A 159 -0.37 -6.29 -17.34
C GLN A 159 1.12 -5.97 -17.17
N ARG A 160 1.60 -4.94 -17.87
CA ARG A 160 2.98 -4.43 -17.74
C ARG A 160 3.26 -3.85 -16.36
N LEU A 161 2.37 -3.05 -15.77
CA LEU A 161 2.57 -2.50 -14.43
C LEU A 161 2.70 -3.60 -13.38
N ILE A 162 1.72 -4.50 -13.31
CA ILE A 162 1.72 -5.60 -12.35
C ILE A 162 2.88 -6.56 -12.62
N GLY A 163 3.19 -6.82 -13.90
CA GLY A 163 4.29 -7.69 -14.30
C GLY A 163 5.67 -7.11 -14.05
N GLN A 164 5.94 -5.85 -14.42
CA GLN A 164 7.27 -5.25 -14.38
C GLN A 164 7.64 -4.70 -13.01
N VAL A 165 6.69 -4.32 -12.15
CA VAL A 165 7.01 -3.80 -10.80
C VAL A 165 7.86 -4.81 -9.99
N LYS A 166 7.55 -6.11 -10.06
CA LYS A 166 8.37 -7.15 -9.41
C LYS A 166 9.76 -7.26 -10.04
N THR A 167 9.86 -7.09 -11.36
CA THR A 167 11.14 -7.17 -12.09
C THR A 167 12.04 -6.00 -11.72
N ILE A 168 11.49 -4.78 -11.76
CA ILE A 168 12.19 -3.55 -11.37
C ILE A 168 12.66 -3.66 -9.92
N ALA A 169 11.80 -4.12 -9.02
CA ALA A 169 12.15 -4.32 -7.61
C ALA A 169 13.28 -5.34 -7.42
N ALA A 170 13.18 -6.51 -8.05
CA ALA A 170 14.25 -7.52 -7.96
C ALA A 170 15.57 -7.01 -8.56
N TYR A 171 15.52 -6.27 -9.67
CA TYR A 171 16.72 -5.68 -10.29
C TYR A 171 17.33 -4.62 -9.38
N SER A 172 16.50 -3.79 -8.73
CA SER A 172 16.96 -2.82 -7.74
C SER A 172 17.72 -3.47 -6.59
N TYR A 173 17.23 -4.60 -6.07
CA TYR A 173 17.94 -5.37 -5.05
C TYR A 173 19.27 -5.92 -5.59
N ARG A 174 19.25 -6.63 -6.73
CA ARG A 174 20.46 -7.24 -7.27
C ARG A 174 21.54 -6.21 -7.58
N LYS A 175 21.14 -5.04 -8.07
CA LYS A 175 22.01 -3.89 -8.29
C LYS A 175 22.68 -3.44 -6.99
N SER A 176 21.93 -3.31 -5.89
CA SER A 176 22.50 -2.84 -4.62
C SER A 176 23.55 -3.80 -4.05
N VAL A 177 23.45 -5.09 -4.37
CA VAL A 177 24.42 -6.13 -3.95
C VAL A 177 25.41 -6.55 -5.06
N GLY A 178 25.40 -5.89 -6.23
CA GLY A 178 26.33 -6.16 -7.33
C GLY A 178 26.14 -7.49 -8.07
N LEU A 179 24.93 -8.06 -8.06
CA LEU A 179 24.61 -9.32 -8.73
C LEU A 179 24.03 -9.13 -10.15
N PRO A 180 24.29 -10.07 -11.09
CA PRO A 180 23.76 -10.00 -12.45
C PRO A 180 22.25 -10.24 -12.47
N TYR A 181 21.48 -9.54 -13.32
CA TYR A 181 20.02 -9.67 -13.35
C TYR A 181 19.51 -11.05 -13.78
N THR A 182 18.39 -11.45 -13.17
CA THR A 182 17.73 -12.72 -13.43
C THR A 182 16.38 -12.49 -14.09
N TYR A 183 16.15 -13.09 -15.26
CA TYR A 183 14.88 -12.96 -15.97
C TYR A 183 13.73 -13.79 -15.34
N PRO A 184 12.48 -13.32 -15.48
CA PRO A 184 11.29 -14.05 -15.05
C PRO A 184 11.07 -15.34 -15.87
N LYS A 185 10.41 -16.34 -15.27
CA LYS A 185 10.05 -17.62 -15.90
C LYS A 185 8.55 -17.90 -15.85
N ALA A 186 7.98 -18.39 -16.94
CA ALA A 186 6.53 -18.60 -17.09
C ALA A 186 5.95 -19.73 -16.21
N ASP A 187 6.76 -20.74 -15.90
CA ASP A 187 6.40 -21.89 -15.07
C ASP A 187 6.30 -21.57 -13.57
N HIS A 188 6.86 -20.44 -13.12
CA HIS A 188 6.80 -19.99 -11.72
C HIS A 188 5.52 -19.18 -11.43
N SER A 189 5.07 -19.22 -10.17
CA SER A 189 4.07 -18.29 -9.65
C SER A 189 4.61 -16.85 -9.58
N TYR A 190 3.78 -15.88 -9.23
CA TYR A 190 4.21 -14.48 -9.11
C TYR A 190 5.26 -14.33 -7.99
N ALA A 191 4.95 -14.87 -6.80
CA ALA A 191 5.84 -14.88 -5.64
C ALA A 191 7.13 -15.67 -5.90
N ALA A 192 7.02 -16.88 -6.47
CA ALA A 192 8.19 -17.70 -6.78
C ALA A 192 9.12 -17.03 -7.81
N ASN A 193 8.55 -16.36 -8.81
CA ASN A 193 9.34 -15.55 -9.75
C ASN A 193 10.12 -14.45 -9.02
N PHE A 194 9.46 -13.68 -8.16
CA PHE A 194 10.11 -12.60 -7.44
C PHE A 194 11.26 -13.09 -6.55
N LEU A 195 11.02 -14.13 -5.74
CA LEU A 195 12.04 -14.71 -4.87
C LEU A 195 13.22 -15.26 -5.66
N ARG A 196 12.96 -15.98 -6.76
CA ARG A 196 14.01 -16.46 -7.65
C ARG A 196 14.81 -15.30 -8.25
N MET A 197 14.13 -14.25 -8.70
CA MET A 197 14.79 -13.10 -9.29
C MET A 197 15.64 -12.36 -8.27
N MET A 198 15.25 -12.29 -7.00
CA MET A 198 16.09 -11.74 -5.95
C MET A 198 17.30 -12.62 -5.66
N PHE A 199 17.08 -13.91 -5.35
CA PHE A 199 18.07 -14.70 -4.62
C PHE A 199 18.84 -15.73 -5.46
N SER A 200 18.39 -16.06 -6.68
CA SER A 200 19.09 -17.06 -7.47
C SER A 200 20.50 -16.62 -7.89
N SER A 201 21.39 -17.61 -8.01
CA SER A 201 22.75 -17.45 -8.51
C SER A 201 22.89 -18.18 -9.84
N PRO A 202 23.69 -17.68 -10.80
CA PRO A 202 24.09 -18.46 -11.97
C PRO A 202 24.97 -19.67 -11.63
N ALA A 203 25.54 -19.72 -10.42
CA ALA A 203 26.48 -20.76 -10.01
C ALA A 203 25.80 -22.07 -9.61
N GLU A 204 24.52 -22.05 -9.22
CA GLU A 204 23.78 -23.23 -8.77
C GLU A 204 22.27 -23.10 -9.03
N GLU A 205 21.57 -24.23 -9.03
CA GLU A 205 20.12 -24.23 -9.17
C GLU A 205 19.45 -23.69 -7.91
N TYR A 206 18.61 -22.67 -8.08
CA TYR A 206 17.82 -22.10 -6.99
C TYR A 206 16.39 -22.62 -7.05
N VAL A 207 16.02 -23.41 -6.05
CA VAL A 207 14.65 -23.90 -5.84
C VAL A 207 13.98 -23.03 -4.77
N VAL A 208 12.87 -22.40 -5.10
CA VAL A 208 12.11 -21.57 -4.15
C VAL A 208 11.45 -22.47 -3.10
N PRO A 209 11.73 -22.30 -1.80
CA PRO A 209 11.02 -23.04 -0.77
C PRO A 209 9.52 -22.71 -0.78
N LYS A 210 8.67 -23.73 -0.73
CA LYS A 210 7.21 -23.57 -0.78
C LYS A 210 6.68 -22.64 0.31
N VAL A 211 7.23 -22.76 1.53
CA VAL A 211 6.89 -21.89 2.67
C VAL A 211 7.17 -20.41 2.38
N MET A 212 8.29 -20.08 1.72
CA MET A 212 8.62 -18.70 1.35
C MET A 212 7.71 -18.19 0.24
N GLU A 213 7.39 -19.03 -0.75
CA GLU A 213 6.44 -18.69 -1.81
C GLU A 213 5.09 -18.32 -1.23
N ASP A 214 4.55 -19.16 -0.33
CA ASP A 214 3.22 -18.97 0.26
C ASP A 214 3.19 -17.79 1.23
N ALA A 215 4.24 -17.61 2.02
CA ALA A 215 4.39 -16.45 2.91
C ALA A 215 4.39 -15.13 2.12
N LEU A 216 5.17 -15.05 1.03
CA LEU A 216 5.23 -13.85 0.19
C LEU A 216 3.88 -13.59 -0.47
N ASP A 217 3.24 -14.62 -1.01
CA ASP A 217 1.97 -14.50 -1.71
C ASP A 217 0.87 -13.97 -0.77
N MET A 218 0.78 -14.51 0.45
CA MET A 218 -0.10 -14.02 1.51
C MET A 218 0.22 -12.56 1.87
N LEU A 219 1.50 -12.22 2.08
CA LEU A 219 1.91 -10.86 2.42
C LEU A 219 1.52 -9.85 1.34
N LEU A 220 1.68 -10.20 0.05
CA LEU A 220 1.27 -9.33 -1.04
C LEU A 220 -0.26 -9.12 -1.08
N ILE A 221 -1.06 -10.16 -0.80
CA ILE A 221 -2.53 -10.06 -0.72
C ILE A 221 -2.96 -9.15 0.44
N LEU A 222 -2.35 -9.28 1.61
CA LEU A 222 -2.69 -8.47 2.78
C LEU A 222 -2.39 -6.97 2.60
N HIS A 223 -1.47 -6.63 1.69
CA HIS A 223 -1.15 -5.24 1.36
C HIS A 223 -1.87 -4.72 0.10
N MET A 224 -2.74 -5.53 -0.51
CA MET A 224 -3.24 -5.31 -1.86
C MET A 224 -4.05 -4.03 -2.07
N ASP A 225 -4.90 -3.70 -1.12
CA ASP A 225 -5.58 -2.42 -1.08
C ASP A 225 -5.94 -2.04 0.36
N HIS A 226 -6.23 -0.76 0.59
CA HIS A 226 -6.67 -0.27 1.88
C HIS A 226 -7.51 1.00 1.74
N GLU A 227 -8.46 0.99 0.80
CA GLU A 227 -9.44 2.07 0.57
C GLU A 227 -8.75 3.43 0.30
N GLN A 228 -9.32 4.57 0.72
CA GLN A 228 -8.86 5.93 0.39
C GLN A 228 -7.69 6.40 1.27
N ASN A 229 -6.66 5.56 1.45
CA ASN A 229 -5.41 5.96 2.10
C ASN A 229 -4.60 6.95 1.25
N CYS A 230 -3.61 7.61 1.86
CA CYS A 230 -2.80 8.67 1.23
C CYS A 230 -2.32 8.32 -0.19
N SER A 231 -1.69 7.15 -0.38
CA SER A 231 -1.20 6.74 -1.70
C SER A 231 -2.30 6.51 -2.73
N THR A 232 -3.43 5.90 -2.33
CA THR A 232 -4.58 5.68 -3.21
C THR A 232 -5.23 7.01 -3.59
N SER A 233 -5.41 7.92 -2.62
CA SER A 233 -5.92 9.26 -2.88
C SER A 233 -4.98 10.07 -3.79
N THR A 234 -3.67 9.91 -3.68
CA THR A 234 -2.69 10.51 -4.61
C THR A 234 -2.84 9.96 -6.03
N VAL A 235 -2.99 8.64 -6.19
CA VAL A 235 -3.25 8.03 -7.51
C VAL A 235 -4.52 8.63 -8.13
N ARG A 236 -5.60 8.73 -7.36
CA ARG A 236 -6.86 9.35 -7.81
C ARG A 236 -6.69 10.83 -8.14
N MET A 237 -5.97 11.59 -7.32
CA MET A 237 -5.73 13.01 -7.56
C MET A 237 -4.98 13.26 -8.87
N VAL A 238 -3.94 12.47 -9.16
CA VAL A 238 -3.20 12.55 -10.43
C VAL A 238 -4.04 12.02 -11.59
N CYS A 239 -4.80 10.95 -11.41
CA CYS A 239 -5.75 10.45 -12.41
C CYS A 239 -6.77 11.53 -12.82
N SER A 240 -7.23 12.33 -11.86
CA SER A 240 -8.25 13.37 -12.09
C SER A 240 -7.84 14.46 -13.08
N SER A 241 -6.53 14.64 -13.32
CA SER A 241 -6.01 15.58 -14.30
C SER A 241 -5.89 14.98 -15.71
N GLY A 242 -6.31 13.73 -15.92
CA GLY A 242 -6.14 13.00 -17.18
C GLY A 242 -4.76 12.39 -17.39
N ALA A 243 -3.93 12.30 -16.34
CA ALA A 243 -2.60 11.71 -16.44
C ALA A 243 -2.65 10.21 -16.83
N ASN A 244 -1.59 9.73 -17.46
CA ASN A 244 -1.45 8.31 -17.78
C ASN A 244 -1.28 7.45 -16.49
N ILE A 245 -1.58 6.16 -16.60
CA ILE A 245 -1.57 5.24 -15.45
C ILE A 245 -0.20 5.12 -14.78
N TYR A 246 0.89 5.17 -15.56
CA TYR A 246 2.26 5.09 -15.03
C TYR A 246 2.59 6.30 -14.15
N ALA A 247 2.20 7.50 -14.58
CA ALA A 247 2.37 8.73 -13.80
C ALA A 247 1.53 8.70 -12.50
N ALA A 248 0.28 8.26 -12.59
CA ALA A 248 -0.59 8.15 -11.41
C ALA A 248 -0.06 7.14 -10.39
N VAL A 249 0.33 5.94 -10.84
CA VAL A 249 0.91 4.90 -9.98
C VAL A 249 2.27 5.32 -9.42
N SER A 250 3.13 5.96 -10.21
CA SER A 250 4.40 6.51 -9.71
C SER A 250 4.17 7.53 -8.58
N ALA A 251 3.16 8.39 -8.70
CA ALA A 251 2.79 9.30 -7.62
C ALA A 251 2.31 8.53 -6.37
N GLY A 252 1.55 7.44 -6.54
CA GLY A 252 1.17 6.52 -5.47
C GLY A 252 2.37 5.88 -4.75
N ILE A 253 3.38 5.41 -5.51
CA ILE A 253 4.63 4.85 -4.97
C ILE A 253 5.37 5.90 -4.14
N ASN A 254 5.48 7.14 -4.64
CA ASN A 254 6.15 8.22 -3.92
C ASN A 254 5.39 8.64 -2.65
N ALA A 255 4.05 8.66 -2.70
CA ALA A 255 3.22 8.89 -1.52
C ALA A 255 3.36 7.76 -0.48
N LEU A 256 3.47 6.50 -0.94
CA LEU A 256 3.71 5.34 -0.07
C LEU A 256 5.09 5.38 0.58
N TRP A 257 6.12 5.89 -0.12
CA TRP A 257 7.47 5.99 0.44
C TRP A 257 7.57 6.96 1.63
N GLY A 258 6.61 7.86 1.80
CA GLY A 258 6.57 8.77 2.95
C GLY A 258 6.61 8.04 4.29
N LYS A 259 7.43 8.55 5.22
CA LYS A 259 7.63 7.98 6.58
C LYS A 259 6.32 7.75 7.35
N LEU A 260 5.32 8.61 7.15
CA LEU A 260 4.02 8.54 7.81
C LEU A 260 3.02 7.60 7.12
N HIS A 261 3.45 6.89 6.06
CA HIS A 261 2.62 5.95 5.32
C HIS A 261 3.29 4.57 5.23
N GLY A 262 3.97 4.23 4.14
CA GLY A 262 4.54 2.90 3.92
C GLY A 262 5.89 2.65 4.61
N GLY A 263 6.61 3.70 5.04
CA GLY A 263 7.89 3.56 5.74
C GLY A 263 7.80 3.05 7.19
N ALA A 264 6.60 2.71 7.66
CA ALA A 264 6.38 2.23 9.03
C ALA A 264 7.02 0.85 9.29
N ASN A 265 6.98 -0.05 8.31
CA ASN A 265 7.54 -1.41 8.42
C ASN A 265 9.07 -1.42 8.63
N GLU A 266 9.81 -0.60 7.88
CA GLU A 266 11.24 -0.37 8.07
C GLU A 266 11.52 0.25 9.45
N ALA A 267 10.68 1.19 9.88
CA ALA A 267 10.83 1.82 11.18
C ALA A 267 10.58 0.85 12.36
N VAL A 268 9.71 -0.16 12.20
CA VAL A 268 9.56 -1.26 13.17
C VAL A 268 10.87 -2.02 13.33
N LEU A 269 11.49 -2.45 12.23
CA LEU A 269 12.72 -3.23 12.32
C LEU A 269 13.88 -2.41 12.87
N ASN A 270 14.00 -1.15 12.46
CA ASN A 270 14.99 -0.24 13.01
C ASN A 270 14.80 -0.03 14.52
N MET A 271 13.55 0.06 14.98
CA MET A 271 13.22 0.10 16.41
C MET A 271 13.63 -1.20 17.12
N LEU A 272 13.24 -2.37 16.60
CA LEU A 272 13.58 -3.67 17.20
C LEU A 272 15.10 -3.88 17.25
N MET A 273 15.82 -3.56 16.19
CA MET A 273 17.29 -3.62 16.15
C MET A 273 17.92 -2.70 17.19
N ARG A 274 17.39 -1.48 17.36
CA ARG A 274 17.86 -0.54 18.38
C ARG A 274 17.65 -1.10 19.79
N ILE A 275 16.49 -1.69 20.08
CA ILE A 275 16.19 -2.32 21.37
C ILE A 275 17.15 -3.49 21.62
N HIS A 276 17.38 -4.32 20.60
CA HIS A 276 18.29 -5.45 20.67
C HIS A 276 19.73 -5.03 20.98
N GLN A 277 20.24 -4.01 20.26
CA GLN A 277 21.59 -3.46 20.46
C GLN A 277 21.77 -2.81 21.84
N ASP A 278 20.68 -2.31 22.44
CA ASP A 278 20.65 -1.73 23.79
C ASP A 278 20.37 -2.79 24.89
N GLY A 279 20.56 -4.07 24.58
CA GLY A 279 20.46 -5.18 25.55
C GLY A 279 19.05 -5.75 25.74
N GLY A 280 18.06 -5.35 24.93
CA GLY A 280 16.74 -5.99 24.87
C GLY A 280 15.73 -5.55 25.93
N ASN A 281 15.97 -4.45 26.66
CA ASN A 281 15.08 -4.01 27.73
C ASN A 281 13.79 -3.37 27.19
N VAL A 282 12.76 -4.18 26.94
CA VAL A 282 11.44 -3.74 26.45
C VAL A 282 10.79 -2.71 27.37
N ASP A 283 10.81 -2.91 28.68
CA ASP A 283 10.15 -2.01 29.66
C ASP A 283 10.69 -0.57 29.58
N LYS A 284 12.01 -0.42 29.37
CA LYS A 284 12.66 0.88 29.16
C LYS A 284 12.03 1.62 27.98
N TYR A 285 11.87 0.94 26.84
CA TYR A 285 11.36 1.57 25.62
C TYR A 285 9.85 1.83 25.67
N VAL A 286 9.10 0.97 26.36
CA VAL A 286 7.68 1.21 26.66
C VAL A 286 7.52 2.45 27.56
N ALA A 287 8.36 2.60 28.59
CA ALA A 287 8.38 3.81 29.42
C ALA A 287 8.72 5.06 28.60
N MET A 288 9.74 4.98 27.72
CA MET A 288 10.09 6.09 26.81
C MET A 288 8.94 6.45 25.86
N ALA A 289 8.20 5.48 25.33
CA ALA A 289 7.07 5.75 24.44
C ALA A 289 5.90 6.48 25.14
N LYS A 290 5.77 6.32 26.45
CA LYS A 290 4.77 7.00 27.29
C LYS A 290 5.19 8.41 27.71
N ASP A 291 6.49 8.68 27.72
CA ASP A 291 7.06 9.96 28.12
C ASP A 291 6.85 11.02 27.03
N LYS A 292 6.11 12.09 27.37
CA LYS A 292 5.83 13.21 26.46
C LYS A 292 7.08 14.01 26.11
N SER A 293 8.13 13.94 26.92
CA SER A 293 9.42 14.59 26.66
C SER A 293 10.33 13.75 25.77
N SER A 294 9.99 12.48 25.55
CA SER A 294 10.72 11.61 24.64
C SER A 294 10.22 11.75 23.21
N ASP A 295 11.17 11.78 22.27
CA ASP A 295 10.88 11.66 20.83
C ASP A 295 10.66 10.21 20.38
N PHE A 296 10.82 9.22 21.28
CA PHE A 296 10.63 7.83 20.96
C PHE A 296 9.14 7.51 20.77
N ARG A 297 8.82 6.73 19.74
CA ARG A 297 7.47 6.24 19.45
C ARG A 297 7.55 4.75 19.15
N LEU A 298 6.51 4.03 19.60
CA LEU A 298 6.38 2.62 19.35
C LEU A 298 5.88 2.38 17.92
N MET A 299 6.79 2.05 17.02
CA MET A 299 6.49 1.83 15.60
C MET A 299 5.72 0.51 15.42
N GLY A 300 4.79 0.46 14.47
CA GLY A 300 3.94 -0.73 14.23
C GLY A 300 2.77 -0.88 15.20
N PHE A 301 2.48 0.14 16.02
CA PHE A 301 1.35 0.15 16.95
C PHE A 301 0.36 1.28 16.63
N GLY A 302 -0.93 0.95 16.72
CA GLY A 302 -2.02 1.85 16.36
C GLY A 302 -2.31 1.87 14.87
N HIS A 303 -3.49 2.36 14.52
CA HIS A 303 -3.95 2.43 13.14
C HIS A 303 -4.93 3.61 12.95
N ARG A 304 -4.88 4.29 11.79
CA ARG A 304 -5.76 5.45 11.51
C ARG A 304 -7.23 5.05 11.42
N VAL A 305 -7.48 3.90 10.77
CA VAL A 305 -8.80 3.31 10.54
C VAL A 305 -9.19 2.34 11.68
N TYR A 306 -8.52 1.19 11.80
CA TYR A 306 -8.80 0.22 12.87
C TYR A 306 -8.61 0.77 14.27
N LYS A 307 -9.62 0.56 15.13
CA LYS A 307 -9.59 0.96 16.53
C LYS A 307 -9.31 -0.20 17.48
N ASN A 308 -9.79 -1.40 17.20
CA ASN A 308 -9.72 -2.48 18.20
C ASN A 308 -8.65 -3.52 17.87
N PHE A 309 -8.48 -3.88 16.59
CA PHE A 309 -7.38 -4.70 16.09
C PHE A 309 -7.29 -4.56 14.57
N ASP A 310 -6.14 -4.89 13.98
CA ASP A 310 -5.98 -5.01 12.53
C ASP A 310 -6.21 -6.47 12.11
N PRO A 311 -7.26 -6.80 11.33
CA PRO A 311 -7.56 -8.18 10.92
C PRO A 311 -6.38 -8.85 10.20
N ARG A 312 -5.58 -8.06 9.47
CA ARG A 312 -4.41 -8.57 8.73
C ARG A 312 -3.27 -8.94 9.67
N ALA A 313 -3.10 -8.20 10.77
CA ALA A 313 -2.08 -8.50 11.78
C ALA A 313 -2.39 -9.82 12.48
N THR A 314 -3.67 -10.10 12.76
CA THR A 314 -4.12 -11.38 13.35
C THR A 314 -3.77 -12.57 12.45
N LEU A 315 -4.01 -12.45 11.14
CA LEU A 315 -3.65 -13.49 10.16
C LEU A 315 -2.13 -13.70 10.11
N LEU A 316 -1.34 -12.62 10.08
CA LEU A 316 0.12 -12.73 10.08
C LEU A 316 0.64 -13.35 11.36
N LYS A 317 0.15 -12.94 12.53
CA LYS A 317 0.57 -13.48 13.82
C LYS A 317 0.44 -15.01 13.85
N GLY A 318 -0.68 -15.56 13.38
CA GLY A 318 -0.88 -17.01 13.29
C GLY A 318 -0.01 -17.73 12.25
N ALA A 319 0.58 -16.98 11.31
CA ALA A 319 1.45 -17.52 10.27
C ALA A 319 2.95 -17.39 10.62
N VAL A 320 3.37 -16.36 11.36
CA VAL A 320 4.78 -16.06 11.68
C VAL A 320 5.47 -17.26 12.31
N ASP A 321 4.89 -17.84 13.38
CA ASP A 321 5.54 -18.94 14.10
C ASP A 321 5.71 -20.17 13.20
N ARG A 322 4.69 -20.51 12.39
CA ARG A 322 4.77 -21.62 11.43
C ARG A 322 5.84 -21.39 10.36
N ILE A 323 5.89 -20.19 9.80
CA ILE A 323 6.86 -19.83 8.76
C ILE A 323 8.29 -19.94 9.31
N LEU A 324 8.54 -19.41 10.51
CA LEU A 324 9.86 -19.45 11.13
C LEU A 324 10.30 -20.86 11.52
N GLU A 325 9.38 -21.66 12.05
CA GLU A 325 9.61 -23.06 12.40
C GLU A 325 9.96 -23.89 11.15
N GLU A 326 9.16 -23.80 10.09
CA GLU A 326 9.41 -24.49 8.82
C GLU A 326 10.71 -24.04 8.13
N MET A 327 11.11 -22.78 8.32
CA MET A 327 12.37 -22.25 7.82
C MET A 327 13.57 -22.60 8.70
N GLY A 328 13.34 -23.12 9.92
CA GLY A 328 14.40 -23.41 10.89
C GLY A 328 15.15 -22.16 11.36
N ILE A 329 14.50 -20.99 11.36
CA ILE A 329 15.13 -19.71 11.67
C ILE A 329 14.78 -19.28 13.09
N HIS A 330 15.81 -18.98 13.88
CA HIS A 330 15.67 -18.29 15.16
C HIS A 330 16.13 -16.84 15.01
N ASP A 331 15.21 -15.88 15.12
CA ASP A 331 15.52 -14.44 15.06
C ASP A 331 15.33 -13.79 16.44
N PRO A 332 16.39 -13.27 17.10
CA PRO A 332 16.26 -12.62 18.41
C PRO A 332 15.38 -11.36 18.39
N LEU A 333 15.17 -10.74 17.22
CA LEU A 333 14.24 -9.61 17.10
C LEU A 333 12.78 -10.06 17.24
N LEU A 334 12.45 -11.31 16.90
CA LEU A 334 11.12 -11.87 17.12
C LEU A 334 10.82 -11.97 18.62
N ASP A 335 11.79 -12.42 19.42
CA ASP A 335 11.60 -12.53 20.87
C ASP A 335 11.32 -11.16 21.49
N ILE A 336 12.08 -10.14 21.07
CA ILE A 336 11.84 -8.74 21.46
C ILE A 336 10.47 -8.28 20.98
N ALA A 337 10.08 -8.59 19.74
CA ALA A 337 8.77 -8.22 19.21
C ALA A 337 7.62 -8.85 20.00
N LYS A 338 7.72 -10.14 20.34
CA LYS A 338 6.73 -10.87 21.16
C LYS A 338 6.61 -10.26 22.56
N GLN A 339 7.74 -9.99 23.22
CA GLN A 339 7.75 -9.34 24.52
C GLN A 339 7.16 -7.92 24.46
N LEU A 340 7.54 -7.15 23.43
CA LEU A 340 7.05 -5.78 23.22
C LEU A 340 5.53 -5.75 22.99
N GLU A 341 5.02 -6.68 22.18
CA GLU A 341 3.58 -6.88 22.02
C GLU A 341 2.91 -7.22 23.36
N GLU A 342 3.43 -8.20 24.09
CA GLU A 342 2.83 -8.65 25.36
C GLU A 342 2.74 -7.50 26.37
N VAL A 343 3.83 -6.74 26.53
CA VAL A 343 3.87 -5.60 27.45
C VAL A 343 2.90 -4.51 27.00
N ALA A 344 2.88 -4.16 25.70
CA ALA A 344 1.99 -3.13 25.18
C ALA A 344 0.51 -3.52 25.31
N LEU A 345 0.15 -4.78 25.10
CA LEU A 345 -1.24 -5.26 25.23
C LEU A 345 -1.74 -5.29 26.68
N LYS A 346 -0.84 -5.30 27.66
CA LYS A 346 -1.17 -5.30 29.10
C LYS A 346 -1.07 -3.92 29.75
N ASP A 347 -0.53 -2.91 29.06
CA ASP A 347 -0.28 -1.57 29.60
C ASP A 347 -1.48 -0.62 29.39
N ASP A 348 -1.99 -0.06 30.48
CA ASP A 348 -3.15 0.85 30.50
C ASP A 348 -3.03 2.04 29.54
N PHE A 349 -1.81 2.56 29.32
CA PHE A 349 -1.58 3.69 28.41
C PHE A 349 -1.91 3.32 26.96
N PHE A 350 -1.51 2.11 26.55
CA PHE A 350 -1.68 1.61 25.19
C PHE A 350 -3.12 1.14 24.96
N ILE A 351 -3.72 0.47 25.95
CA ILE A 351 -5.13 0.07 25.93
C ILE A 351 -6.03 1.31 25.80
N ALA A 352 -5.83 2.33 26.65
CA ALA A 352 -6.64 3.55 26.63
C ALA A 352 -6.52 4.35 25.32
N ARG A 353 -5.38 4.22 24.62
CA ARG A 353 -5.13 4.88 23.32
C ARG A 353 -5.38 3.97 22.13
N LYS A 354 -5.84 2.74 22.36
CA LYS A 354 -6.12 1.76 21.32
C LYS A 354 -4.90 1.49 20.42
N LEU A 355 -3.72 1.40 21.02
CA LEU A 355 -2.45 1.18 20.33
C LEU A 355 -2.14 -0.32 20.27
N TYR A 356 -2.69 -0.99 19.26
CA TYR A 356 -2.49 -2.43 19.01
C TYR A 356 -1.47 -2.65 17.88
N PRO A 357 -0.74 -3.79 17.85
CA PRO A 357 0.10 -4.15 16.73
C PRO A 357 -0.69 -4.15 15.41
N ASN A 358 -0.12 -3.56 14.38
CA ASN A 358 -0.69 -3.54 13.04
C ASN A 358 0.08 -4.48 12.09
N ILE A 359 -0.37 -4.56 10.84
CA ILE A 359 0.27 -5.43 9.83
C ILE A 359 1.79 -5.19 9.67
N ASP A 360 2.25 -3.94 9.79
CA ASP A 360 3.65 -3.56 9.59
C ASP A 360 4.58 -4.14 10.66
N PHE A 361 4.02 -4.43 11.86
CA PHE A 361 4.76 -5.03 12.96
C PHE A 361 5.23 -6.45 12.61
N TYR A 362 4.36 -7.25 12.00
CA TYR A 362 4.63 -8.65 11.68
C TYR A 362 5.26 -8.85 10.32
N SER A 363 4.88 -8.05 9.32
CA SER A 363 5.35 -8.21 7.93
C SER A 363 6.87 -8.08 7.83
N GLY A 364 7.46 -7.12 8.54
CA GLY A 364 8.91 -6.91 8.52
C GLY A 364 9.70 -8.08 9.11
N ILE A 365 9.16 -8.78 10.12
CA ILE A 365 9.82 -9.95 10.72
C ILE A 365 9.85 -11.11 9.72
N ILE A 366 8.72 -11.35 9.03
CA ILE A 366 8.66 -12.41 8.01
C ILE A 366 9.60 -12.08 6.84
N TYR A 367 9.59 -10.84 6.33
CA TYR A 367 10.49 -10.45 5.25
C TYR A 367 11.96 -10.62 5.63
N ARG A 368 12.33 -10.25 6.86
CA ARG A 368 13.68 -10.45 7.37
C ARG A 368 14.06 -11.93 7.43
N ALA A 369 13.17 -12.79 7.93
CA ALA A 369 13.40 -14.23 7.96
C ALA A 369 13.57 -14.81 6.54
N MET A 370 12.88 -14.27 5.56
CA MET A 370 13.06 -14.61 4.14
C MET A 370 14.38 -14.10 3.52
N GLY A 371 15.22 -13.39 4.29
CA GLY A 371 16.48 -12.81 3.80
C GLY A 371 16.29 -11.55 2.96
N ILE A 372 15.10 -10.94 3.00
CA ILE A 372 14.82 -9.69 2.28
C ILE A 372 15.39 -8.53 3.10
N PRO A 373 16.18 -7.62 2.50
CA PRO A 373 16.73 -6.47 3.22
C PRO A 373 15.65 -5.44 3.55
N THR A 374 15.83 -4.71 4.65
CA THR A 374 14.83 -3.78 5.20
C THR A 374 14.38 -2.71 4.20
N GLU A 375 15.30 -2.21 3.38
CA GLU A 375 15.06 -1.19 2.36
C GLU A 375 14.04 -1.66 1.30
N MET A 376 13.87 -2.98 1.13
CA MET A 376 12.92 -3.59 0.20
C MET A 376 11.52 -3.77 0.80
N PHE A 377 11.29 -3.49 2.09
CA PHE A 377 10.00 -3.76 2.72
C PHE A 377 8.89 -2.86 2.17
N THR A 378 9.15 -1.56 2.05
CA THR A 378 8.20 -0.62 1.42
C THR A 378 8.03 -0.92 -0.07
N VAL A 379 9.04 -1.50 -0.73
CA VAL A 379 8.94 -1.95 -2.13
C VAL A 379 7.98 -3.12 -2.27
N LEU A 380 8.04 -4.10 -1.36
CA LEU A 380 7.08 -5.21 -1.30
C LEU A 380 5.66 -4.72 -0.99
N PHE A 381 5.54 -3.71 -0.12
CA PHE A 381 4.28 -3.02 0.08
C PHE A 381 3.79 -2.41 -1.24
N ALA A 382 4.63 -1.68 -1.97
CA ALA A 382 4.25 -1.10 -3.26
C ALA A 382 3.85 -2.16 -4.31
N ILE A 383 4.55 -3.31 -4.35
CA ILE A 383 4.18 -4.44 -5.21
C ILE A 383 2.80 -4.96 -4.83
N GLY A 384 2.58 -5.24 -3.54
CA GLY A 384 1.29 -5.70 -3.03
C GLY A 384 0.18 -4.72 -3.40
N ARG A 385 0.39 -3.42 -3.15
CA ARG A 385 -0.57 -2.33 -3.35
C ARG A 385 -0.90 -2.04 -4.82
N MET A 386 -0.09 -2.52 -5.76
CA MET A 386 -0.20 -2.22 -7.18
C MET A 386 -1.60 -2.48 -7.78
N PRO A 387 -2.25 -3.65 -7.55
CA PRO A 387 -3.58 -3.92 -8.09
C PRO A 387 -4.66 -3.00 -7.50
N GLY A 388 -4.54 -2.60 -6.22
CA GLY A 388 -5.45 -1.65 -5.58
C GLY A 388 -5.38 -0.26 -6.22
N TRP A 389 -4.17 0.27 -6.43
CA TRP A 389 -3.99 1.54 -7.15
C TRP A 389 -4.55 1.51 -8.56
N ILE A 390 -4.32 0.42 -9.30
CA ILE A 390 -4.86 0.23 -10.64
C ILE A 390 -6.39 0.18 -10.61
N ALA A 391 -6.98 -0.61 -9.71
CA ALA A 391 -8.43 -0.70 -9.57
C ALA A 391 -9.05 0.68 -9.28
N HIS A 392 -8.45 1.45 -8.36
CA HIS A 392 -8.92 2.78 -8.02
C HIS A 392 -8.76 3.78 -9.16
N PHE A 393 -7.71 3.68 -9.97
CA PHE A 393 -7.51 4.45 -11.19
C PHE A 393 -8.59 4.14 -12.23
N LEU A 394 -8.89 2.86 -12.47
CA LEU A 394 -9.90 2.42 -13.42
C LEU A 394 -11.30 2.85 -13.01
N GLU A 395 -11.67 2.63 -11.74
CA GLU A 395 -12.97 3.05 -11.21
C GLU A 395 -13.17 4.56 -11.35
N MET A 396 -12.10 5.35 -11.15
CA MET A 396 -12.17 6.80 -11.34
C MET A 396 -12.34 7.21 -12.81
N ARG A 397 -11.65 6.56 -13.75
CA ARG A 397 -11.81 6.89 -15.19
C ARG A 397 -13.19 6.51 -15.73
N GLN A 398 -13.80 5.49 -15.15
CA GLN A 398 -15.13 5.01 -15.52
C GLN A 398 -16.26 5.76 -14.79
N ASP A 399 -15.93 6.64 -13.84
CA ASP A 399 -16.91 7.39 -13.08
C ASP A 399 -17.60 8.45 -13.97
N PRO A 400 -18.94 8.37 -14.19
CA PRO A 400 -19.66 9.37 -14.99
C PRO A 400 -19.65 10.76 -14.34
N ASP A 401 -19.40 10.86 -13.03
CA ASP A 401 -19.28 12.11 -12.30
C ASP A 401 -17.82 12.64 -12.25
N LEU A 402 -16.88 12.02 -13.00
CA LEU A 402 -15.46 12.39 -13.02
C LEU A 402 -15.26 13.89 -13.21
N ARG A 403 -14.55 14.51 -12.27
CA ARG A 403 -14.06 15.88 -12.34
C ARG A 403 -12.64 15.96 -11.81
N ILE A 404 -11.89 16.95 -12.29
CA ILE A 404 -10.58 17.26 -11.74
C ILE A 404 -10.68 17.55 -10.23
N GLN A 405 -9.86 16.88 -9.43
CA GLN A 405 -9.79 17.09 -7.98
C GLN A 405 -9.01 18.38 -7.71
N ARG A 406 -9.72 19.43 -7.30
CA ARG A 406 -9.16 20.76 -7.08
C ARG A 406 -9.69 21.38 -5.79
N PRO A 407 -9.14 21.00 -4.61
CA PRO A 407 -9.60 21.49 -3.32
C PRO A 407 -9.40 22.99 -3.15
N ARG A 408 -10.06 23.57 -2.14
CA ARG A 408 -9.96 24.98 -1.77
C ARG A 408 -9.10 25.15 -0.51
N GLN A 409 -8.72 26.39 -0.23
CA GLN A 409 -8.01 26.77 0.99
C GLN A 409 -8.72 27.95 1.67
N ILE A 410 -8.48 28.10 2.98
CA ILE A 410 -8.71 29.35 3.72
C ILE A 410 -7.41 30.15 3.63
N TYR A 411 -7.44 31.29 2.94
CA TYR A 411 -6.27 32.14 2.79
C TYR A 411 -6.04 32.94 4.08
N THR A 412 -4.88 32.75 4.70
CA THR A 412 -4.45 33.44 5.93
C THR A 412 -3.19 34.28 5.70
N GLY A 413 -2.86 34.55 4.44
CA GLY A 413 -1.72 35.39 4.08
C GLY A 413 -2.08 36.86 4.06
N GLU A 414 -1.14 37.66 3.59
CA GLU A 414 -1.29 39.10 3.48
C GLU A 414 -2.33 39.49 2.43
N THR A 415 -3.10 40.54 2.70
CA THR A 415 -4.05 41.08 1.72
C THR A 415 -3.33 41.85 0.62
N LEU A 416 -4.07 42.58 -0.21
CA LEU A 416 -3.51 43.47 -1.22
C LEU A 416 -2.45 44.41 -0.59
N ARG A 417 -1.25 44.41 -1.18
CA ARG A 417 -0.12 45.30 -0.84
C ARG A 417 0.49 45.82 -2.14
N GLU A 418 0.80 47.11 -2.19
CA GLU A 418 1.43 47.72 -3.36
C GLU A 418 2.93 47.40 -3.40
N TYR A 419 3.44 47.09 -4.59
CA TYR A 419 4.87 46.92 -4.81
C TYR A 419 5.53 48.29 -5.03
N ASN A 420 6.23 48.77 -4.00
CA ASN A 420 6.95 50.03 -4.04
C ASN A 420 8.44 49.75 -4.28
N GLY A 421 8.81 49.53 -5.55
CA GLY A 421 10.18 49.67 -6.08
C GLY A 421 11.27 48.83 -5.43
#